data_AF-A0A2K3M6M8-F1
#
_entry.id   AF-A0A2K3M6M8-F1
#
_cell.length_a   1.000
_cell.length_b   1.000
_cell.length_c   1.000
_cell.angle_alpha   90.00
_cell.angle_beta   90.00
_cell.angle_gamma   90.00
#
_symmetry.space_group_name_H-M   'P 1'
#
loop_
_entity.id
_entity.type
_entity.pdbx_description
1 polymer ?
#
loop_
_entity_poly.entity_id
_entity_poly.type
_entity_poly.pdbx_seq_one_letter_code
_entity_poly.pdbx_strand_id
1 'polypeptide(L)'
;MRSDGILGNRNEQVIGVKGSTSKRIKWLKRRERWLVVLGVILHAIYMLSIFDIYFKSPIVHGVDPVPPRFSAPAKRLVLLVADGLRADKFYEPDAEGNYRAPFLRSIIKNQGRWGVSHARPPTESRPGHVSIIAGFYEDPSAVLKGWKANPVEFDSVFNRSRHTISYGSPDIVPIFCGALQHSTWDTYPHEFEDFAT
;
A
#
# COMPACT_ATOMS: atom_id res chain seq x y z
N MET A 1 -95.11 -35.27 13.03
CA MET A 1 -94.27 -36.20 13.81
C MET A 1 -92.92 -35.53 14.05
N ARG A 2 -92.48 -35.47 15.31
CA ARG A 2 -91.15 -35.01 15.76
C ARG A 2 -90.06 -36.00 15.29
N SER A 3 -88.86 -35.50 14.99
CA SER A 3 -87.65 -35.85 15.79
C SER A 3 -86.40 -35.07 15.34
N ASP A 4 -85.62 -34.69 16.34
CA ASP A 4 -84.46 -33.80 16.39
C ASP A 4 -83.13 -34.35 15.82
N GLY A 5 -82.16 -33.44 15.67
CA GLY A 5 -80.71 -33.67 15.81
C GLY A 5 -79.98 -33.99 14.50
N ILE A 6 -78.87 -33.36 14.09
CA ILE A 6 -77.70 -32.86 14.83
C ILE A 6 -77.12 -31.67 14.04
N LEU A 7 -77.17 -30.47 14.61
CA LEU A 7 -76.39 -29.31 14.15
C LEU A 7 -74.95 -29.48 14.61
N GLY A 8 -74.08 -29.95 13.72
CA GLY A 8 -72.64 -29.85 13.88
C GLY A 8 -72.21 -28.39 13.72
N ASN A 9 -72.04 -27.69 14.84
CA ASN A 9 -71.57 -26.32 14.93
C ASN A 9 -70.12 -26.21 14.38
N ARG A 10 -69.96 -26.04 13.06
CA ARG A 10 -68.68 -25.70 12.43
C ARG A 10 -68.52 -24.18 12.42
N ASN A 11 -68.16 -23.58 13.55
CA ASN A 11 -67.73 -22.18 13.53
C ASN A 11 -66.80 -21.70 14.67
N GLU A 12 -65.98 -22.58 15.26
CA GLU A 12 -65.09 -22.16 16.38
C GLU A 12 -63.59 -22.53 16.28
N GLN A 13 -63.02 -22.83 15.10
CA GLN A 13 -61.56 -23.11 15.03
C GLN A 13 -60.75 -22.47 13.89
N VAL A 14 -61.29 -21.48 13.16
CA VAL A 14 -60.52 -20.83 12.07
C VAL A 14 -59.79 -19.54 12.50
N ILE A 15 -60.09 -18.99 13.67
CA ILE A 15 -59.53 -17.69 14.11
C ILE A 15 -58.15 -17.84 14.81
N GLY A 16 -57.86 -18.98 15.44
CA GLY A 16 -56.60 -19.21 16.19
C GLY A 16 -55.36 -19.50 15.34
N VAL A 17 -55.53 -20.07 14.14
CA VAL A 17 -54.40 -20.54 13.31
C VAL A 17 -53.79 -19.41 12.47
N LYS A 18 -54.62 -18.49 11.93
CA LYS A 18 -54.10 -17.36 11.11
C LYS A 18 -53.25 -16.36 11.92
N GLY A 19 -53.61 -16.12 13.18
CA GLY A 19 -52.86 -15.22 14.07
C GLY A 19 -51.50 -15.76 14.50
N SER A 20 -51.41 -17.07 14.77
CA SER A 20 -50.17 -17.76 15.14
C SER A 20 -49.17 -17.79 13.98
N THR A 21 -49.63 -18.15 12.77
CA THR A 21 -48.78 -18.24 11.58
C THR A 21 -48.27 -16.86 11.14
N SER A 22 -49.09 -15.81 11.21
CA SER A 22 -48.67 -14.43 10.87
C SER A 22 -47.65 -13.87 11.87
N LYS A 23 -47.83 -14.12 13.18
CA LYS A 23 -46.86 -13.74 14.22
C LYS A 23 -45.54 -14.49 14.04
N ARG A 24 -45.59 -15.79 13.73
CA ARG A 24 -44.40 -16.62 13.49
C ARG A 24 -43.63 -16.18 12.25
N ILE A 25 -44.31 -15.86 11.15
CA ILE A 25 -43.69 -15.34 9.91
C ILE A 25 -43.09 -13.94 10.14
N LYS A 26 -43.77 -13.03 10.85
CA LYS A 26 -43.22 -11.72 11.20
C LYS A 26 -41.99 -11.84 12.12
N TRP A 27 -42.00 -12.77 13.05
CA TRP A 27 -40.88 -13.05 13.94
C TRP A 27 -39.67 -13.63 13.20
N LEU A 28 -39.90 -14.59 12.30
CA LEU A 28 -38.85 -15.13 11.42
C LEU A 28 -38.25 -14.04 10.54
N LYS A 29 -39.07 -13.22 9.86
CA LYS A 29 -38.59 -12.06 9.08
C LYS A 29 -37.80 -11.04 9.92
N ARG A 30 -38.18 -10.83 11.18
CA ARG A 30 -37.45 -9.92 12.09
C ARG A 30 -36.11 -10.53 12.51
N ARG A 31 -36.04 -11.84 12.74
CA ARG A 31 -34.82 -12.57 13.08
C ARG A 31 -33.86 -12.66 11.90
N GLU A 32 -34.37 -12.92 10.70
CA GLU A 32 -33.61 -12.92 9.44
C GLU A 32 -32.99 -11.55 9.17
N ARG A 33 -33.76 -10.46 9.28
CA ARG A 33 -33.22 -9.09 9.15
C ARG A 33 -32.14 -8.79 10.18
N TRP A 34 -32.31 -9.26 11.42
CA TRP A 34 -31.31 -9.08 12.47
C TRP A 34 -30.01 -9.82 12.16
N LEU A 35 -30.09 -11.05 11.64
CA LEU A 35 -28.94 -11.83 11.22
C LEU A 35 -28.22 -11.18 10.02
N VAL A 36 -28.97 -10.63 9.07
CA VAL A 36 -28.39 -9.88 7.94
C VAL A 36 -27.66 -8.63 8.43
N VAL A 37 -28.29 -7.84 9.31
CA VAL A 37 -27.66 -6.63 9.88
C VAL A 37 -26.40 -6.98 10.68
N LEU A 38 -26.47 -8.01 11.53
CA LEU A 38 -25.32 -8.51 12.27
C LEU A 38 -24.20 -8.98 11.33
N GLY A 39 -24.56 -9.71 10.27
CA GLY A 39 -23.64 -10.14 9.23
C GLY A 39 -22.94 -8.96 8.57
N VAL A 40 -23.69 -7.93 8.15
CA VAL A 40 -23.14 -6.71 7.55
C VAL A 40 -22.19 -5.99 8.51
N ILE A 41 -22.59 -5.82 9.78
CA ILE A 41 -21.74 -5.18 10.79
C ILE A 41 -20.43 -5.96 10.99
N LEU A 42 -20.53 -7.28 11.11
CA LEU A 42 -19.37 -8.16 11.29
C LEU A 42 -18.42 -8.10 10.09
N HIS A 43 -18.94 -8.13 8.85
CA HIS A 43 -18.11 -7.97 7.66
C HIS A 43 -17.48 -6.57 7.56
N ALA A 44 -18.22 -5.52 7.95
CA ALA A 44 -17.67 -4.17 8.00
C ALA A 44 -16.54 -4.07 9.02
N ILE A 45 -16.69 -4.63 10.22
CA ILE A 45 -15.62 -4.68 11.23
C ILE A 45 -14.41 -5.44 10.69
N TYR A 46 -14.59 -6.62 10.09
CA TYR A 46 -13.48 -7.38 9.53
C TYR A 46 -12.76 -6.62 8.41
N MET A 47 -13.52 -5.98 7.51
CA MET A 47 -12.94 -5.17 6.43
C MET A 47 -12.14 -3.98 6.98
N LEU A 48 -12.67 -3.27 7.99
CA LEU A 48 -11.96 -2.16 8.64
C LEU A 48 -10.75 -2.65 9.44
N SER A 49 -10.81 -3.84 10.04
CA SER A 49 -9.70 -4.40 10.83
C SER A 49 -8.47 -4.68 9.98
N ILE A 50 -8.63 -5.06 8.70
CA ILE A 50 -7.51 -5.24 7.77
C ILE A 50 -6.72 -3.93 7.63
N PHE A 51 -7.42 -2.80 7.52
CA PHE A 51 -6.77 -1.50 7.42
C PHE A 51 -5.99 -1.13 8.70
N ASP A 52 -6.59 -1.34 9.87
CA ASP A 52 -5.93 -1.02 11.14
C ASP A 52 -4.74 -1.95 11.45
N ILE A 53 -4.84 -3.24 11.13
CA ILE A 53 -3.78 -4.22 11.43
C ILE A 53 -2.59 -4.07 10.48
N TYR A 54 -2.83 -3.88 9.18
CA TYR A 54 -1.77 -3.93 8.16
C TYR A 54 -1.26 -2.57 7.70
N PHE A 55 -2.05 -1.50 7.85
CA PHE A 55 -1.70 -0.17 7.32
C PHE A 55 -1.48 0.87 8.42
N LYS A 56 -1.23 0.41 9.65
CA LYS A 56 -0.75 1.27 10.72
C LYS A 56 0.75 1.52 10.55
N SER A 57 1.16 2.75 10.84
CA SER A 57 2.56 3.15 10.70
C SER A 57 3.46 2.40 11.68
N PRO A 58 4.55 1.75 11.21
CA PRO A 58 5.57 1.17 12.06
C PRO A 58 6.65 2.19 12.46
N ILE A 59 6.59 3.44 11.95
CA ILE A 59 7.62 4.45 12.19
C ILE A 59 7.52 4.93 13.63
N VAL A 60 8.64 4.82 14.36
CA VAL A 60 8.76 5.28 15.75
C VAL A 60 9.29 6.71 15.76
N HIS A 61 8.68 7.56 16.59
CA HIS A 61 9.06 8.94 16.77
C HIS A 61 9.91 9.16 18.02
N GLY A 62 10.70 10.24 18.02
CA GLY A 62 11.47 10.66 19.19
C GLY A 62 12.67 9.78 19.52
N VAL A 63 13.20 9.06 18.52
CA VAL A 63 14.44 8.29 18.68
C VAL A 63 15.63 9.24 18.62
N ASP A 64 16.53 9.15 19.61
CA ASP A 64 17.75 9.95 19.62
C ASP A 64 18.67 9.57 18.45
N PRO A 65 19.25 10.56 17.74
CA PRO A 65 20.19 10.29 16.66
C PRO A 65 21.41 9.51 17.15
N VAL A 66 21.67 8.36 16.53
CA VAL A 66 22.85 7.53 16.85
C VAL A 66 24.02 7.95 15.96
N PRO A 67 25.20 8.29 16.52
CA PRO A 67 26.37 8.62 15.72
C PRO A 67 26.84 7.40 14.90
N PRO A 68 27.36 7.60 13.68
CA PRO A 68 27.92 6.52 12.89
C PRO A 68 29.04 5.79 13.64
N ARG A 69 29.01 4.46 13.62
CA ARG A 69 30.07 3.62 14.24
C ARG A 69 31.42 3.73 13.54
N PHE A 70 31.43 4.16 12.28
CA PHE A 70 32.60 4.21 11.41
C PHE A 70 32.75 5.60 10.80
N SER A 71 33.98 5.95 10.43
CA SER A 71 34.23 7.16 9.65
C SER A 71 33.55 7.06 8.29
N ALA A 72 33.00 8.19 7.82
CA ALA A 72 32.36 8.25 6.52
C ALA A 72 33.38 7.93 5.41
N PRO A 73 33.09 6.98 4.50
CA PRO A 73 34.02 6.57 3.45
C PRO A 73 34.25 7.66 2.39
N ALA A 74 33.34 8.64 2.29
CA ALA A 74 33.41 9.73 1.34
C ALA A 74 32.73 10.99 1.89
N LYS A 75 33.08 12.15 1.31
CA LYS A 75 32.48 13.46 1.62
C LYS A 75 31.20 13.75 0.82
N ARG A 76 30.95 12.99 -0.25
CA ARG A 76 29.85 13.20 -1.20
C ARG A 76 29.27 11.85 -1.61
N LEU A 77 27.96 11.83 -1.81
CA LEU A 77 27.22 10.69 -2.34
C LEU A 77 26.54 11.13 -3.64
N VAL A 78 26.67 10.32 -4.69
CA VAL A 78 25.95 10.49 -5.95
C VAL A 78 25.04 9.28 -6.11
N LEU A 79 23.74 9.54 -6.23
CA LEU A 79 22.73 8.51 -6.45
C LEU A 79 22.24 8.61 -7.89
N LEU A 80 22.43 7.53 -8.65
CA LEU A 80 21.85 7.36 -9.98
C LEU A 80 20.79 6.27 -9.86
N VAL A 81 19.51 6.65 -9.99
CA VAL A 81 18.38 5.73 -9.86
C VAL A 81 17.74 5.57 -11.23
N ALA A 82 17.73 4.34 -11.73
CA ALA A 82 17.02 3.97 -12.94
C ALA A 82 15.75 3.22 -12.55
N ASP A 83 14.59 3.77 -12.89
CA ASP A 83 13.31 3.15 -12.58
C ASP A 83 13.09 1.89 -13.44
N GLY A 84 12.44 0.88 -12.87
CA GLY A 84 12.13 -0.37 -13.57
C GLY A 84 13.33 -1.21 -14.03
N LEU A 85 14.55 -0.95 -13.52
CA LEU A 85 15.76 -1.70 -13.92
C LEU A 85 15.76 -3.13 -13.37
N ARG A 86 15.10 -4.04 -14.10
CA ARG A 86 15.02 -5.45 -13.70
C ARG A 86 16.35 -6.18 -13.92
N ALA A 87 16.77 -6.95 -12.92
CA ALA A 87 18.01 -7.72 -12.97
C ALA A 87 18.02 -8.77 -14.09
N ASP A 88 16.93 -9.49 -14.30
CA ASP A 88 16.85 -10.52 -15.34
C ASP A 88 17.13 -9.94 -16.74
N LYS A 89 16.46 -8.85 -17.10
CA LYS A 89 16.68 -8.16 -18.38
C LYS A 89 18.00 -7.43 -18.48
N PHE A 90 18.53 -6.93 -17.36
CA PHE A 90 19.82 -6.28 -17.34
C PHE A 90 21.00 -7.24 -17.56
N TYR A 91 20.89 -8.48 -17.06
CA TYR A 91 21.92 -9.52 -17.21
C TYR A 91 21.70 -10.47 -18.39
N GLU A 92 20.54 -10.43 -19.05
CA GLU A 92 20.23 -11.23 -20.24
C GLU A 92 21.09 -10.79 -21.44
N PRO A 93 21.90 -11.71 -22.04
CA PRO A 93 22.53 -11.46 -23.33
C PRO A 93 21.54 -11.64 -24.49
N ASP A 94 21.76 -10.93 -25.59
CA ASP A 94 21.07 -11.20 -26.86
C ASP A 94 21.63 -12.47 -27.56
N ALA A 95 21.09 -12.80 -28.73
CA ALA A 95 21.48 -13.99 -29.49
C ALA A 95 22.95 -13.94 -29.94
N GLU A 96 23.49 -12.74 -30.12
CA GLU A 96 24.86 -12.44 -30.49
C GLU A 96 25.81 -12.31 -29.28
N GLY A 97 25.29 -12.44 -28.06
CA GLY A 97 26.05 -12.37 -26.81
C GLY A 97 26.32 -10.95 -26.28
N ASN A 98 25.71 -9.92 -26.86
CA ASN A 98 25.80 -8.55 -26.39
C ASN A 98 24.79 -8.28 -25.26
N TYR A 99 25.05 -7.22 -24.50
CA TYR A 99 24.20 -6.80 -23.38
C TYR A 99 23.62 -5.42 -23.65
N ARG A 100 22.39 -5.19 -23.16
CA ARG A 100 21.66 -3.92 -23.31
C ARG A 100 22.42 -2.72 -22.72
N ALA A 101 23.21 -2.93 -21.67
CA ALA A 101 23.97 -1.89 -20.99
C ALA A 101 25.47 -2.25 -20.92
N PRO A 102 26.22 -2.17 -22.03
CA PRO A 102 27.60 -2.65 -22.11
C PRO A 102 28.54 -1.86 -21.19
N PHE A 103 28.32 -0.55 -21.04
CA PHE A 103 29.09 0.29 -20.11
C PHE A 103 28.91 -0.14 -18.66
N LEU A 104 27.67 -0.26 -18.17
CA LEU A 104 27.43 -0.69 -16.80
C LEU A 104 27.93 -2.13 -16.56
N ARG A 105 27.86 -3.00 -17.58
CA ARG A 105 28.42 -4.35 -17.49
C ARG A 105 29.95 -4.33 -17.36
N SER A 106 30.65 -3.40 -18.01
CA SER A 106 32.10 -3.27 -17.87
C SER A 106 32.50 -2.78 -16.48
N ILE A 107 31.74 -1.83 -15.92
CA ILE A 107 31.93 -1.36 -14.53
C ILE A 107 31.75 -2.52 -13.54
N ILE A 108 30.67 -3.29 -13.68
CA ILE A 108 30.38 -4.48 -12.85
C ILE A 108 31.51 -5.51 -12.88
N LYS A 109 32.14 -5.73 -14.05
CA LYS A 109 33.22 -6.72 -14.22
C LYS A 109 34.56 -6.24 -13.69
N ASN A 110 34.89 -4.95 -13.89
CA ASN A 110 36.27 -4.49 -13.79
C ASN A 110 36.55 -3.50 -12.64
N GLN A 111 35.54 -2.79 -12.13
CA GLN A 111 35.78 -1.65 -11.22
C GLN A 111 34.85 -1.64 -10.00
N GLY A 112 33.61 -2.09 -10.16
CA GLY A 112 32.53 -1.91 -9.19
C GLY A 112 32.29 -3.11 -8.28
N ARG A 113 31.60 -2.84 -7.17
CA ARG A 113 30.89 -3.84 -6.37
C ARG A 113 29.41 -3.77 -6.74
N TRP A 114 28.77 -4.92 -6.83
CA TRP A 114 27.37 -5.00 -7.25
C TRP A 114 26.65 -6.12 -6.50
N GLY A 115 25.33 -6.03 -6.49
CA GLY A 115 24.43 -7.05 -5.97
C GLY A 115 23.03 -6.85 -6.55
N VAL A 116 22.20 -7.89 -6.45
CA VAL A 116 20.78 -7.83 -6.84
C VAL A 116 19.96 -7.51 -5.61
N SER A 117 19.32 -6.34 -5.61
CA SER A 117 18.37 -5.97 -4.55
C SER A 117 17.03 -6.67 -4.80
N HIS A 118 16.50 -7.29 -3.75
CA HIS A 118 15.17 -7.90 -3.80
C HIS A 118 14.15 -6.90 -3.27
N ALA A 119 13.44 -6.24 -4.19
CA ALA A 119 12.39 -5.31 -3.83
C ALA A 119 11.27 -6.03 -3.07
N ARG A 120 10.79 -5.39 -2.01
CA ARG A 120 9.60 -5.83 -1.29
C ARG A 120 8.38 -5.05 -1.80
N PRO A 121 7.20 -5.69 -1.87
CA PRO A 121 5.97 -4.96 -2.17
C PRO A 121 5.70 -3.84 -1.15
N PRO A 122 5.13 -2.70 -1.57
CA PRO A 122 4.81 -2.33 -2.95
C PRO A 122 6.04 -1.93 -3.76
N THR A 123 6.18 -2.49 -4.97
CA THR A 123 7.32 -2.22 -5.87
C THR A 123 7.07 -1.00 -6.75
N GLU A 124 6.87 0.14 -6.10
CA GLU A 124 6.64 1.45 -6.72
C GLU A 124 7.89 2.33 -6.55
N SER A 125 8.00 3.40 -7.36
CA SER A 125 9.18 4.26 -7.38
C SER A 125 9.47 4.88 -6.01
N ARG A 126 8.46 5.39 -5.31
CA ARG A 126 8.62 6.04 -4.00
C ARG A 126 9.15 5.08 -2.90
N PRO A 127 8.51 3.91 -2.63
CA PRO A 127 9.03 2.95 -1.67
C PRO A 127 10.49 2.55 -1.93
N GLY A 128 10.86 2.41 -3.21
CA GLY A 128 12.24 2.18 -3.62
C GLY A 128 13.17 3.30 -3.17
N HIS A 129 12.81 4.57 -3.41
CA HIS A 129 13.60 5.72 -2.98
C HIS A 129 13.74 5.79 -1.45
N VAL A 130 12.66 5.57 -0.69
CA VAL A 130 12.71 5.54 0.79
C VAL A 130 13.71 4.52 1.29
N SER A 131 13.68 3.30 0.73
CA SER A 131 14.62 2.24 1.11
C SER A 131 16.09 2.61 0.84
N ILE A 132 16.36 3.32 -0.25
CA ILE A 132 17.71 3.75 -0.63
C ILE A 132 18.22 4.87 0.27
N ILE A 133 17.40 5.89 0.54
CA ILE A 133 17.84 7.11 1.23
C ILE A 133 17.69 7.05 2.75
N ALA A 134 16.79 6.22 3.26
CA ALA A 134 16.49 6.13 4.69
C ALA A 134 16.77 4.74 5.28
N GLY A 135 16.96 3.71 4.45
CA GLY A 135 17.40 2.39 4.89
C GLY A 135 16.32 1.54 5.55
N PHE A 136 15.04 1.87 5.38
CA PHE A 136 13.90 1.07 5.86
C PHE A 136 12.78 0.99 4.80
N TYR A 137 11.84 0.07 4.98
CA TYR A 137 10.71 -0.10 4.05
C TYR A 137 9.69 1.03 4.21
N GLU A 138 9.03 1.42 3.12
CA GLU A 138 8.01 2.46 3.17
C GLU A 138 6.92 2.17 4.21
N ASP A 139 6.39 3.25 4.78
CA ASP A 139 5.25 3.18 5.69
C ASP A 139 3.99 2.72 4.94
N PRO A 140 3.41 1.54 5.26
CA PRO A 140 2.20 1.07 4.62
C PRO A 140 1.03 2.06 4.81
N SER A 141 1.03 2.88 5.86
CA SER A 141 0.02 3.92 6.08
C SER A 141 -0.05 4.96 4.96
N ALA A 142 1.02 5.10 4.17
CA ALA A 142 1.06 5.99 3.01
C ALA A 142 0.06 5.59 1.91
N VAL A 143 -0.46 4.36 1.92
CA VAL A 143 -1.56 3.94 1.04
C VAL A 143 -2.80 4.82 1.23
N LEU A 144 -3.07 5.28 2.47
CA LEU A 144 -4.22 6.13 2.79
C LEU A 144 -4.08 7.53 2.17
N LYS A 145 -2.86 7.91 1.76
CA LYS A 145 -2.57 9.15 1.02
C LYS A 145 -2.27 8.89 -0.47
N GLY A 146 -2.57 7.69 -0.97
CA GLY A 146 -2.30 7.30 -2.35
C GLY A 146 -0.84 7.44 -2.76
N TRP A 147 0.09 7.29 -1.81
CA TRP A 147 1.54 7.44 -2.02
C TRP A 147 2.03 8.83 -2.47
N LYS A 148 1.15 9.84 -2.55
CA LYS A 148 1.48 11.18 -3.05
C LYS A 148 2.14 12.12 -2.04
N ALA A 149 2.07 11.77 -0.76
CA ALA A 149 2.62 12.60 0.31
C ALA A 149 3.14 11.73 1.45
N ASN A 150 4.16 12.21 2.16
CA ASN A 150 4.65 11.54 3.36
C ASN A 150 3.58 11.67 4.46
N PRO A 151 2.93 10.57 4.89
CA PRO A 151 1.99 10.64 6.00
C PRO A 151 2.73 10.95 7.31
N VAL A 152 3.99 10.52 7.38
CA VAL A 152 4.86 10.53 8.54
C VAL A 152 6.25 10.96 8.08
N GLU A 153 6.83 11.96 8.73
CA GLU A 153 8.20 12.40 8.45
C GLU A 153 9.20 11.37 8.97
N PHE A 154 10.27 11.15 8.22
CA PHE A 154 11.36 10.28 8.59
C PHE A 154 12.70 10.95 8.28
N ASP A 155 13.74 10.55 9.01
CA ASP A 155 15.11 11.01 8.77
C ASP A 155 15.72 10.25 7.59
N SER A 156 16.49 10.94 6.75
CA SER A 156 17.15 10.36 5.58
C SER A 156 18.54 10.96 5.38
N VAL A 157 19.34 10.37 4.49
CA VAL A 157 20.63 10.94 4.11
C VAL A 157 20.50 12.36 3.54
N PHE A 158 19.35 12.75 2.98
CA PHE A 158 19.13 14.11 2.51
C PHE A 158 18.95 15.08 3.66
N ASN A 159 18.20 14.72 4.70
CA ASN A 159 18.04 15.51 5.93
C ASN A 159 19.39 15.72 6.64
N ARG A 160 20.27 14.72 6.60
CA ARG A 160 21.59 14.72 7.24
C ARG A 160 22.72 15.27 6.37
N SER A 161 22.45 15.62 5.11
CA SER A 161 23.42 16.21 4.19
C SER A 161 23.50 17.73 4.35
N ARG A 162 24.67 18.32 4.06
CA ARG A 162 24.85 19.78 4.04
C ARG A 162 23.99 20.45 2.96
N HIS A 163 23.90 19.82 1.79
CA HIS A 163 23.13 20.30 0.66
C HIS A 163 22.78 19.12 -0.25
N THR A 164 21.55 19.07 -0.74
CA THR A 164 21.08 18.04 -1.67
C THR A 164 20.81 18.66 -3.03
N ILE A 165 21.36 18.08 -4.10
CA ILE A 165 21.03 18.44 -5.47
C ILE A 165 20.29 17.27 -6.09
N SER A 166 19.09 17.52 -6.63
CA SER A 166 18.26 16.48 -7.23
C SER A 166 17.68 16.91 -8.56
N TYR A 167 17.65 15.99 -9.52
CA TYR A 167 17.01 16.20 -10.82
C TYR A 167 16.38 14.89 -11.27
N GLY A 168 15.14 14.93 -11.77
CA GLY A 168 14.43 13.71 -12.15
C GLY A 168 12.93 13.92 -12.33
N SER A 169 12.17 12.87 -12.00
CA SER A 169 10.72 12.82 -12.22
C SER A 169 9.98 13.91 -11.41
N PRO A 170 9.01 14.61 -12.02
CA PRO A 170 8.13 15.55 -11.34
C PRO A 170 7.27 14.89 -10.25
N ASP A 171 7.03 13.59 -10.31
CA ASP A 171 6.26 12.85 -9.30
C ASP A 171 7.11 12.41 -8.10
N ILE A 172 8.44 12.40 -8.21
CA ILE A 172 9.34 11.86 -7.18
C ILE A 172 10.19 12.92 -6.50
N VAL A 173 10.84 13.79 -7.29
CA VAL A 173 11.79 14.77 -6.75
C VAL A 173 11.14 15.70 -5.73
N PRO A 174 9.95 16.27 -5.97
CA PRO A 174 9.32 17.18 -5.02
C PRO A 174 8.96 16.52 -3.68
N ILE A 175 8.67 15.21 -3.68
CA ILE A 175 8.32 14.47 -2.44
C ILE A 175 9.48 14.51 -1.44
N PHE A 176 10.72 14.37 -1.93
CA PHE A 176 11.90 14.25 -1.06
C PHE A 176 12.66 15.57 -0.89
N CYS A 177 12.64 16.45 -1.88
CA CYS A 177 13.40 17.70 -1.84
C CYS A 177 12.52 18.93 -1.56
N GLY A 178 11.22 18.89 -1.85
CA GLY A 178 10.34 20.07 -1.79
C GLY A 178 10.25 20.71 -0.41
N ALA A 179 10.33 19.92 0.67
CA ALA A 179 10.29 20.42 2.04
C ALA A 179 11.68 20.74 2.64
N LEU A 180 12.77 20.40 1.94
CA LEU A 180 14.13 20.59 2.44
C LEU A 180 14.67 21.98 2.09
N GLN A 181 14.96 22.80 3.11
CA GLN A 181 15.51 24.14 2.92
C GLN A 181 16.90 24.15 2.25
N HIS A 182 17.70 23.11 2.50
CA HIS A 182 19.04 22.92 1.93
C HIS A 182 19.04 22.02 0.69
N SER A 183 18.05 22.22 -0.18
CA SER A 183 17.97 21.48 -1.44
C SER A 183 17.91 22.42 -2.65
N THR A 184 18.53 21.99 -3.74
CA THR A 184 18.37 22.57 -5.08
C THR A 184 17.87 21.47 -5.97
N TRP A 185 16.68 21.63 -6.51
CA TRP A 185 16.08 20.59 -7.31
C TRP A 185 15.31 21.15 -8.49
N ASP A 186 15.22 20.34 -9.53
CA ASP A 186 14.45 20.63 -10.73
C ASP A 186 13.94 19.31 -11.33
N THR A 187 12.97 19.40 -12.21
CA THR A 187 12.28 18.22 -12.77
C THR A 187 12.19 18.34 -14.27
N TYR A 188 12.26 17.21 -14.97
CA TYR A 188 11.91 17.20 -16.39
C TYR A 188 10.38 17.32 -16.58
N PRO A 189 9.89 17.72 -17.77
CA PRO A 189 8.46 17.83 -18.03
C PRO A 189 7.72 16.48 -17.96
N HIS A 190 6.48 16.46 -17.47
CA HIS A 190 5.66 15.24 -17.38
C HIS A 190 5.53 14.44 -18.69
N GLU A 191 5.66 15.11 -19.85
CA GLU A 191 5.62 14.46 -21.18
C GLU A 191 6.73 13.42 -21.37
N PHE A 192 7.84 13.54 -20.63
CA PHE A 192 8.95 12.58 -20.72
C PHE A 192 8.73 11.33 -19.84
N GLU A 193 7.61 11.25 -19.11
CA GLU A 193 7.18 10.04 -18.37
C GLU A 193 6.38 9.07 -19.24
N ASP A 194 6.18 9.36 -20.54
CA ASP A 194 5.58 8.40 -21.47
C ASP A 194 6.60 7.33 -21.88
N PHE A 195 6.57 6.20 -21.16
CA PHE A 195 7.43 5.04 -21.42
C PHE A 195 6.83 4.05 -22.45
N ALA A 196 5.66 4.36 -23.03
CA ALA A 196 4.93 3.45 -23.92
C ALA A 196 5.22 3.68 -25.42
N THR A 197 6.13 4.59 -25.76
CA THR A 197 6.59 4.84 -27.14
C THR A 197 7.78 3.96 -27.51
#